data_AF-A0A1B3E0R0-F1
#
_entry.id   AF-A0A1B3E0R0-F1
#
_cell.length_a   1.000
_cell.length_b   1.000
_cell.length_c   1.000
_cell.angle_alpha   90.00
_cell.angle_beta   90.00
_cell.angle_gamma   90.00
#
_symmetry.space_group_name_H-M   'P 1'
#
loop_
_entity.id
_entity.type
_entity.pdbx_description
1 polymer ?
#
loop_
_entity_poly.entity_id
_entity_poly.type
_entity_poly.pdbx_seq_one_letter_code
_entity_poly.pdbx_strand_id
1 'polypeptide(L)'
;MQLQVAGGARNAFVKLQGKGGKARLCPLWMRTADELSSLISGRPPEQHVFLNRCGRPITRFGVHALVKRYARQITNQFPALKAKRVSPHTIRHTTATYLVRAGVDINTIRAWLGHVSLNTTNVYAQIDLEMKSRALAQLEPAGKAPRRPMGSDLMQFLRSL
;
A
#
# COMPACT_ATOMS: atom_id res chain seq x y z
N MET A 1 -2.80 18.71 4.07
CA MET A 1 -3.59 17.48 3.83
C MET A 1 -5.01 17.96 3.70
N GLN A 2 -5.57 17.90 2.50
CA GLN A 2 -6.98 18.23 2.27
C GLN A 2 -7.72 16.91 2.21
N LEU A 3 -8.62 16.69 3.17
CA LEU A 3 -9.54 15.55 3.14
C LEU A 3 -10.70 15.97 2.25
N GLN A 4 -10.84 15.32 1.10
CA GLN A 4 -12.03 15.45 0.26
C GLN A 4 -12.74 14.11 0.32
N VAL A 5 -13.81 14.07 1.10
CA VAL A 5 -14.74 12.95 1.07
C VAL A 5 -15.66 13.22 -0.12
N ALA A 6 -15.42 12.57 -1.25
CA ALA A 6 -16.36 12.62 -2.36
C ALA A 6 -17.67 11.96 -1.88
N GLY A 7 -18.71 12.79 -1.74
CA GLY A 7 -20.05 12.34 -1.34
C GLY A 7 -20.58 11.33 -2.35
N GLY A 8 -20.77 10.09 -1.88
CA GLY A 8 -21.26 8.98 -2.70
C GLY A 8 -20.70 7.63 -2.26
N ALA A 9 -20.99 7.23 -1.03
CA ALA A 9 -21.08 5.86 -0.47
C ALA A 9 -20.10 4.72 -0.87
N ARG A 10 -19.06 4.91 -1.69
CA ARG A 10 -18.19 3.80 -2.12
C ARG A 10 -16.69 4.06 -2.06
N ASN A 11 -16.19 5.28 -2.29
CA ASN A 11 -14.74 5.52 -2.36
C ASN A 11 -14.31 6.78 -1.56
N ALA A 12 -14.01 6.62 -0.27
CA ALA A 12 -13.36 7.67 0.51
C ALA A 12 -11.86 7.74 0.17
N PHE A 13 -11.32 8.95 -0.02
CA PHE A 13 -9.90 9.15 -0.29
C PHE A 13 -9.37 10.42 0.35
N VAL A 14 -8.04 10.55 0.41
CA VAL A 14 -7.37 11.77 0.86
C VAL A 14 -6.37 12.26 -0.17
N LYS A 15 -6.33 13.59 -0.35
CA LYS A 15 -5.32 14.27 -1.16
C LYS A 15 -4.13 14.67 -0.29
N LEU A 16 -3.00 14.02 -0.55
CA LEU A 16 -1.73 14.30 0.11
C LEU A 16 -0.83 15.07 -0.85
N GLN A 17 -0.19 16.13 -0.36
CA GLN A 17 0.80 16.88 -1.12
C GLN A 17 2.18 16.34 -0.77
N GLY A 18 2.91 15.87 -1.77
CA GLY A 18 4.25 15.30 -1.64
C GLY A 18 5.37 16.32 -1.87
N LYS A 19 6.61 15.83 -1.76
CA LYS A 19 7.81 16.60 -2.11
C LYS A 19 7.75 17.00 -3.59
N GLY A 20 8.07 18.24 -3.90
CA GLY A 20 8.02 18.79 -5.26
C GLY A 20 6.60 19.12 -5.75
N GLY A 21 5.65 19.35 -4.83
CA GLY A 21 4.29 19.80 -5.19
C GLY A 21 3.37 18.73 -5.77
N LYS A 22 3.87 17.50 -5.99
CA LYS A 22 3.08 16.39 -6.55
C LYS A 22 1.97 15.98 -5.59
N ALA A 23 0.73 16.11 -6.03
CA ALA A 23 -0.43 15.59 -5.31
C ALA A 23 -0.55 14.07 -5.52
N ARG A 24 -0.98 13.35 -4.48
CA ARG A 24 -1.33 11.93 -4.56
C ARG A 24 -2.68 11.70 -3.88
N LEU A 25 -3.48 10.83 -4.48
CA LEU A 25 -4.74 10.38 -3.93
C LEU A 25 -4.51 9.02 -3.28
N CYS A 26 -4.83 8.92 -1.99
CA CYS A 26 -4.73 7.68 -1.24
C CYS A 26 -6.16 7.27 -0.83
N PRO A 27 -6.63 6.06 -1.19
CA PRO A 27 -7.90 5.57 -0.69
C PRO A 27 -7.83 5.41 0.83
N LEU A 28 -8.97 5.58 1.48
CA LEU A 28 -9.17 5.38 2.90
C LEU A 28 -10.09 4.19 3.12
N TRP A 29 -9.84 3.42 4.18
CA TRP A 29 -10.86 2.52 4.70
C TRP A 29 -12.05 3.31 5.21
N MET A 30 -13.26 2.78 5.06
CA MET A 30 -14.48 3.48 5.47
C MET A 30 -14.43 3.90 6.94
N ARG A 31 -14.06 2.98 7.84
CA ARG A 31 -13.87 3.29 9.26
C ARG A 31 -12.91 4.45 9.49
N THR A 32 -11.82 4.55 8.72
CA THR A 32 -10.87 5.66 8.84
C THR A 32 -11.48 6.97 8.34
N ALA A 33 -12.27 6.92 7.26
CA ALA A 33 -12.99 8.08 6.76
C ALA A 33 -14.02 8.58 7.78
N ASP A 34 -14.76 7.68 8.43
CA ASP A 34 -15.75 8.01 9.46
C ASP A 34 -15.11 8.70 10.66
N GLU A 35 -14.01 8.14 11.19
CA GLU A 35 -13.25 8.72 12.30
C GLU A 35 -12.68 10.10 11.94
N LEU A 36 -12.16 10.26 10.72
CA LEU A 36 -11.65 11.56 10.26
C LEU A 36 -12.76 12.57 10.05
N SER A 37 -13.91 12.15 9.53
CA SER A 37 -15.09 13.00 9.34
C SER A 37 -15.62 13.51 10.68
N SER A 38 -15.73 12.62 11.66
CA SER A 38 -16.08 12.99 13.04
C SER A 38 -15.08 13.97 13.64
N LEU A 39 -13.77 13.71 13.46
CA LEU A 39 -12.70 14.57 13.96
C LEU A 39 -12.75 16.00 13.43
N ILE A 40 -13.14 16.19 12.16
CA ILE A 40 -13.17 17.52 11.51
C ILE A 40 -14.55 18.15 11.48
N SER A 41 -15.57 17.49 12.02
CA SER A 41 -16.93 18.00 12.04
C SER A 41 -16.99 19.37 12.71
N GLY A 42 -17.66 20.33 12.07
CA GLY A 42 -17.78 21.71 12.57
C GLY A 42 -16.52 22.58 12.42
N ARG A 43 -15.46 22.11 11.74
CA ARG A 43 -14.25 22.88 11.48
C ARG A 43 -14.26 23.53 10.09
N PRO A 44 -13.66 24.72 9.91
CA PRO A 44 -13.51 25.31 8.59
C PRO A 44 -12.58 24.46 7.70
N PRO A 45 -12.81 24.41 6.38
CA PRO A 45 -12.10 23.51 5.46
C PRO A 45 -10.59 23.81 5.34
N GLU A 46 -10.16 25.02 5.71
CA GLU A 46 -8.76 25.44 5.73
C GLU A 46 -8.00 24.91 6.96
N GLN A 47 -8.71 24.47 8.01
CA GLN A 47 -8.09 24.01 9.24
C GLN A 47 -7.38 22.67 9.04
N HIS A 48 -6.22 22.52 9.67
CA HIS A 48 -5.49 21.26 9.65
C HIS A 48 -6.28 20.15 10.34
N VAL A 49 -6.36 18.99 9.70
CA VAL A 49 -7.04 17.78 10.21
C VAL A 49 -6.53 17.38 11.60
N PHE A 50 -5.21 17.35 11.78
CA PHE A 50 -4.56 16.93 13.02
C PHE A 50 -3.96 18.11 13.78
N LEU A 51 -4.54 18.41 14.93
CA LEU A 51 -4.11 19.46 15.84
C LEU A 51 -3.53 18.86 17.13
N ASN A 52 -2.66 19.61 17.80
CA ASN A 52 -2.15 19.30 19.12
C ASN A 52 -3.11 19.83 20.21
N ARG A 53 -2.78 19.59 21.48
CA ARG A 53 -3.57 20.05 22.63
C ARG A 53 -3.77 21.57 22.73
N CYS A 54 -2.94 22.34 22.03
CA CYS A 54 -2.97 23.81 21.99
C CYS A 54 -3.68 24.33 20.74
N GLY A 55 -4.36 23.47 19.96
CA GLY A 55 -5.05 23.86 18.72
C GLY A 55 -4.13 24.14 17.53
N ARG A 56 -2.83 23.85 17.63
CA ARG A 56 -1.85 24.08 16.54
C ARG A 56 -1.63 22.80 15.72
N PRO A 57 -1.24 22.87 14.44
CA PRO A 57 -0.97 21.69 13.62
C PRO A 57 0.07 20.77 14.27
N ILE A 58 -0.19 19.47 14.27
CA ILE A 58 0.76 18.51 14.84
C ILE A 58 2.02 18.43 13.98
N THR A 59 3.19 18.40 14.62
CA THR A 59 4.47 18.27 13.93
C THR A 59 4.81 16.79 13.67
N ARG A 60 5.75 16.53 12.74
CA ARG A 60 6.31 15.19 12.50
C ARG A 60 6.80 14.51 13.79
N PHE A 61 7.42 15.27 14.68
CA PHE A 61 7.94 14.77 15.95
C PHE A 61 6.80 14.47 16.92
N GLY A 62 5.75 15.29 16.92
CA GLY A 62 4.53 15.05 17.68
C GLY A 62 3.84 13.74 17.29
N VAL A 63 3.70 13.47 15.99
CA VAL A 63 3.15 12.19 15.48
C VAL A 63 4.02 11.02 15.93
N HIS A 64 5.34 11.14 15.81
CA HIS A 64 6.27 10.09 16.22
C HIS A 64 6.17 9.79 17.73
N ALA A 65 6.11 10.83 18.57
CA ALA A 65 5.93 10.71 20.01
C ALA A 65 4.59 10.06 20.36
N LEU A 66 3.52 10.44 19.67
CA LEU A 66 2.17 9.88 19.85
C LEU A 66 2.14 8.39 19.53
N VAL A 67 2.69 7.97 18.38
CA VAL A 67 2.79 6.55 18.01
C VAL A 67 3.59 5.77 19.06
N LYS A 68 4.74 6.29 19.49
CA LYS A 68 5.57 5.63 20.52
C LYS A 68 4.84 5.51 21.85
N ARG A 69 4.07 6.53 22.24
CA ARG A 69 3.26 6.51 23.48
C ARG A 69 2.20 5.42 23.42
N TYR A 70 1.38 5.39 22.37
CA TYR A 70 0.32 4.39 22.24
C TYR A 70 0.88 2.97 22.13
N ALA A 71 1.98 2.79 21.39
CA ALA A 71 2.66 1.49 21.31
C ALA A 71 3.08 0.97 22.69
N ARG A 72 3.62 1.84 23.56
CA ARG A 72 3.96 1.48 24.95
C ARG A 72 2.71 1.11 25.77
N GLN A 73 1.62 1.87 25.65
CA GLN A 73 0.39 1.62 26.40
C GLN A 73 -0.22 0.25 26.09
N ILE A 74 -0.24 -0.14 24.81
CA ILE A 74 -0.81 -1.43 24.40
C ILE A 74 0.18 -2.59 24.54
N THR A 75 1.44 -2.33 24.93
CA THR A 75 2.48 -3.38 25.06
C THR A 75 2.09 -4.43 26.09
N ASN A 76 1.36 -4.05 27.14
CA ASN A 76 0.90 -4.99 28.17
C ASN A 76 -0.19 -5.94 27.63
N GLN A 77 -1.02 -5.47 26.69
CA GLN A 77 -2.05 -6.28 26.04
C GLN A 77 -1.48 -7.15 24.91
N PHE A 78 -0.40 -6.68 24.27
CA PHE A 78 0.28 -7.37 23.18
C PHE A 78 1.78 -7.51 23.48
N PRO A 79 2.20 -8.52 24.28
CA PRO A 79 3.60 -8.71 24.67
C PRO A 79 4.57 -8.83 23.49
N ALA A 80 4.10 -9.30 22.33
CA ALA A 80 4.88 -9.37 21.09
C ALA A 80 5.39 -8.01 20.58
N LEU A 81 4.80 -6.89 21.03
CA LEU A 81 5.28 -5.54 20.70
C LEU A 81 6.51 -5.12 21.50
N LYS A 82 6.79 -5.77 22.64
CA LYS A 82 7.90 -5.43 23.54
C LYS A 82 9.27 -5.57 22.84
N ALA A 83 9.38 -6.54 21.94
CA ALA A 83 10.58 -6.76 21.11
C ALA A 83 10.64 -5.92 19.82
N LYS A 84 9.59 -5.15 19.50
CA LYS A 84 9.45 -4.45 18.21
C LYS A 84 9.58 -2.94 18.38
N ARG A 85 10.31 -2.29 17.46
CA ARG A 85 10.41 -0.82 17.40
C ARG A 85 9.24 -0.24 16.60
N VAL A 86 8.13 0.10 17.27
CA VAL A 86 6.97 0.72 16.62
C VAL A 86 7.22 2.22 16.36
N SER A 87 7.11 2.61 15.10
CA SER A 87 7.26 3.97 14.58
C SER A 87 6.36 4.19 13.35
N PRO A 88 6.12 5.44 12.92
CA PRO A 88 5.41 5.71 11.67
C PRO A 88 6.02 5.01 10.45
N HIS A 89 7.35 4.89 10.39
CA HIS A 89 8.04 4.21 9.29
C HIS A 89 7.77 2.70 9.28
N THR A 90 7.82 2.05 10.45
CA THR A 90 7.49 0.62 10.54
C THR A 90 6.03 0.34 10.26
N ILE A 91 5.11 1.20 10.72
CA ILE A 91 3.67 1.06 10.41
C ILE A 91 3.46 1.10 8.91
N ARG A 92 4.04 2.10 8.24
CA ARG A 92 3.96 2.26 6.78
C ARG A 92 4.55 1.06 6.03
N HIS A 93 5.69 0.53 6.48
CA HIS A 93 6.30 -0.65 5.86
C HIS A 93 5.41 -1.90 6.02
N THR A 94 4.84 -2.09 7.21
CA THR A 94 3.87 -3.16 7.46
C THR A 94 2.64 -3.01 6.57
N THR A 95 2.06 -1.81 6.45
CA THR A 95 0.93 -1.56 5.54
C THR A 95 1.27 -1.91 4.09
N ALA A 96 2.44 -1.48 3.59
CA ALA A 96 2.89 -1.82 2.23
C ALA A 96 3.03 -3.34 2.04
N THR A 97 3.58 -4.05 3.04
CA THR A 97 3.69 -5.53 3.00
C THR A 97 2.33 -6.21 2.97
N TYR A 98 1.37 -5.75 3.77
CA TYR A 98 0.00 -6.28 3.74
C TYR A 98 -0.68 -6.03 2.40
N LEU A 99 -0.53 -4.84 1.82
CA LEU A 99 -1.10 -4.52 0.50
C LEU A 99 -0.51 -5.39 -0.60
N VAL A 100 0.82 -5.59 -0.59
CA VAL A 100 1.45 -6.50 -1.56
C VAL A 100 0.92 -7.90 -1.36
N ARG A 101 0.86 -8.44 -0.14
CA ARG A 101 0.30 -9.78 0.13
C ARG A 101 -1.17 -9.94 -0.26
N ALA A 102 -1.93 -8.84 -0.30
CA ALA A 102 -3.32 -8.83 -0.70
C ALA A 102 -3.54 -8.78 -2.22
N GLY A 103 -2.49 -8.71 -3.04
CA GLY A 103 -2.60 -8.69 -4.49
C GLY A 103 -2.44 -7.32 -5.13
N VAL A 104 -2.18 -6.28 -4.33
CA VAL A 104 -2.10 -4.91 -4.85
C VAL A 104 -0.76 -4.71 -5.55
N ASP A 105 -0.81 -4.29 -6.80
CA ASP A 105 0.37 -3.99 -7.61
C ASP A 105 1.32 -2.98 -6.91
N ILE A 106 2.62 -3.24 -7.02
CA ILE A 106 3.67 -2.45 -6.36
C ILE A 106 3.65 -0.99 -6.82
N ASN A 107 3.37 -0.72 -8.10
CA ASN A 107 3.31 0.67 -8.59
C ASN A 107 2.12 1.42 -8.00
N THR A 108 0.98 0.74 -7.80
CA THR A 108 -0.17 1.27 -7.09
C THR A 108 0.17 1.62 -5.64
N ILE A 109 0.85 0.74 -4.92
CA ILE A 109 1.29 1.00 -3.53
C ILE A 109 2.29 2.15 -3.47
N ARG A 110 3.24 2.21 -4.42
CA ARG A 110 4.19 3.33 -4.55
C ARG A 110 3.46 4.65 -4.78
N ALA A 111 2.39 4.67 -5.57
CA ALA A 111 1.58 5.86 -5.82
C ALA A 111 0.85 6.33 -4.55
N TRP A 112 0.23 5.41 -3.81
CA TRP A 112 -0.54 5.76 -2.59
C TRP A 112 0.35 6.19 -1.43
N LEU A 113 1.35 5.38 -1.10
CA LEU A 113 2.22 5.67 0.04
C LEU A 113 3.24 6.76 -0.33
N GLY A 114 3.62 6.87 -1.60
CA GLY A 114 4.54 7.86 -2.16
C GLY A 114 6.00 7.44 -2.02
N HIS A 115 6.74 7.22 -3.11
CA HIS A 115 8.16 6.80 -3.17
C HIS A 115 8.70 6.18 -1.87
N VAL A 116 8.03 5.15 -1.35
CA VAL A 116 8.59 4.37 -0.25
C VAL A 116 9.91 3.89 -0.79
N SER A 117 11.03 4.25 -0.15
CA SER A 117 12.30 3.62 -0.49
C SER A 117 12.09 2.15 -0.19
N LEU A 118 11.83 1.38 -1.24
CA LEU A 118 11.71 -0.06 -1.18
C LEU A 118 13.12 -0.61 -1.06
N ASN A 119 13.93 -0.16 -0.09
CA ASN A 119 15.25 -0.72 0.11
C ASN A 119 15.16 -2.22 0.51
N THR A 120 13.95 -2.72 0.77
CA THR A 120 13.52 -4.11 0.80
C THR A 120 12.84 -4.56 -0.51
N THR A 121 13.36 -4.14 -1.67
CA THR A 121 12.83 -4.50 -3.00
C THR A 121 12.79 -6.02 -3.17
N ASN A 122 13.75 -6.76 -2.58
CA ASN A 122 13.79 -8.22 -2.65
C ASN A 122 12.55 -8.90 -2.05
N VAL A 123 12.05 -8.42 -0.91
CA VAL A 123 10.85 -9.00 -0.27
C VAL A 123 9.62 -8.74 -1.14
N TYR A 124 9.50 -7.55 -1.70
CA TYR A 124 8.37 -7.21 -2.56
C TYR A 124 8.46 -7.90 -3.93
N ALA A 125 9.64 -8.00 -4.51
CA ALA A 125 9.89 -8.70 -5.76
C ALA A 125 9.59 -10.20 -5.62
N GLN A 126 9.94 -10.83 -4.49
CA GLN A 126 9.60 -12.22 -4.23
C GLN A 126 8.09 -12.44 -4.15
N ILE A 127 7.37 -11.57 -3.42
CA ILE A 127 5.91 -11.68 -3.32
C ILE A 127 5.23 -11.35 -4.67
N ASP A 128 5.71 -10.35 -5.42
CA ASP A 128 5.22 -10.04 -6.77
C ASP A 128 5.46 -11.19 -7.76
N LEU A 129 6.62 -11.86 -7.67
CA LEU A 129 6.91 -13.05 -8.47
C LEU A 129 5.98 -14.21 -8.11
N GLU A 130 5.72 -14.45 -6.82
CA GLU A 130 4.73 -15.44 -6.38
C GLU A 130 3.31 -15.09 -6.86
N MET A 131 2.95 -13.81 -6.93
CA MET A 131 1.66 -13.39 -7.44
C MET A 131 1.54 -13.56 -8.94
N LYS A 132 2.57 -13.15 -9.68
CA LYS A 132 2.65 -13.34 -11.12
C LYS A 132 2.66 -14.82 -11.48
N SER A 133 3.35 -15.66 -10.73
CA SER A 133 3.34 -17.11 -10.96
C SER A 133 1.96 -17.71 -10.70
N ARG A 134 1.25 -17.29 -9.65
CA ARG A 134 -0.16 -17.70 -9.42
C ARG A 134 -1.09 -17.23 -10.53
N ALA A 135 -0.93 -16.00 -11.01
CA ALA A 135 -1.73 -15.47 -12.12
C ALA A 135 -1.45 -16.25 -13.42
N LEU A 136 -0.19 -16.57 -13.71
CA LEU A 136 0.19 -17.44 -14.83
C LEU A 136 -0.40 -18.85 -14.68
N ALA A 137 -0.37 -19.43 -13.49
CA ALA A 137 -0.96 -20.75 -13.23
C ALA A 137 -2.49 -20.77 -13.43
N GLN A 138 -3.19 -19.65 -13.20
CA GLN A 138 -4.62 -19.52 -13.50
C GLN A 138 -4.91 -19.34 -14.99
N LEU A 139 -3.94 -18.80 -15.73
CA LEU A 139 -4.02 -18.59 -17.18
C LEU A 139 -3.42 -19.76 -17.97
N GLU A 140 -2.83 -20.76 -17.32
CA GLU A 140 -2.43 -21.98 -18.00
C GLU A 140 -3.68 -22.61 -18.61
N PRO A 141 -3.77 -22.70 -19.95
CA PRO A 141 -4.90 -23.31 -20.60
C PRO A 141 -4.97 -24.76 -20.14
N ALA A 142 -6.12 -25.17 -19.59
CA ALA A 142 -6.40 -26.55 -19.23
C ALA A 142 -6.41 -27.42 -20.49
N GLY A 143 -5.24 -27.88 -20.90
CA GLY A 143 -5.09 -28.74 -22.05
C GLY A 143 -3.67 -28.69 -22.58
N LYS A 144 -3.00 -29.84 -22.56
CA LYS A 144 -1.88 -30.10 -23.46
C LYS A 144 -2.35 -29.70 -24.86
N ALA A 145 -1.78 -28.63 -25.42
CA ALA A 145 -1.92 -28.36 -26.85
C ALA A 145 -1.57 -29.67 -27.57
N PRO A 146 -2.40 -30.14 -28.52
CA PRO A 146 -2.09 -31.36 -29.24
C PRO A 146 -0.73 -31.15 -29.89
N ARG A 147 0.25 -31.96 -29.49
CA ARG A 147 1.54 -32.03 -30.18
C ARG A 147 1.22 -32.48 -31.60
N ARG A 148 1.07 -31.52 -32.53
CA ARG A 148 1.09 -31.85 -33.95
C ARG A 148 2.45 -32.51 -34.20
N PRO A 149 2.50 -33.75 -34.72
CA PRO A 149 3.77 -34.33 -35.11
C PRO A 149 4.42 -33.37 -36.11
N MET A 150 5.64 -32.93 -35.81
CA MET A 150 6.45 -32.17 -36.76
C MET A 150 6.57 -33.05 -38.01
N GLY A 151 5.95 -32.62 -39.11
CA GLY A 151 6.16 -33.27 -40.40
C GLY A 151 7.65 -33.28 -40.72
N SER A 152 8.12 -34.37 -41.34
CA SER A 152 9.51 -34.61 -41.75
C SER A 152 10.13 -33.51 -42.62
N ASP A 153 9.30 -32.58 -43.09
CA ASP A 153 9.64 -31.46 -43.97
C ASP A 153 10.59 -30.44 -43.33
N LEU A 154 10.52 -30.23 -42.00
CA LEU A 154 11.42 -29.28 -41.33
C LEU A 154 12.88 -29.77 -41.27
N MET A 155 13.07 -31.08 -41.08
CA MET A 155 14.41 -31.69 -41.09
C MET A 155 14.98 -31.75 -42.51
N GLN A 156 14.12 -31.68 -43.54
CA GLN A 156 14.51 -31.62 -44.93
C GLN A 156 14.95 -30.20 -45.32
N PHE A 157 14.19 -29.18 -44.86
CA PHE A 157 14.54 -27.77 -45.02
C PHE A 157 15.87 -27.39 -44.34
N LEU A 158 16.11 -27.83 -43.10
CA LEU A 158 17.35 -27.53 -42.37
C LEU A 158 18.59 -28.23 -42.95
N ARG A 159 18.43 -29.30 -43.73
CA ARG A 159 19.52 -29.96 -44.47
C ARG A 159 19.82 -29.31 -45.82
N SER A 160 18.97 -28.39 -46.27
CA SER A 160 19.15 -27.62 -47.51
C SER A 160 19.77 -26.23 -47.29
N LEU A 161 20.09 -25.88 -46.05
CA LEU A 161 20.87 -24.70 -45.66
C LEU A 161 22.37 -25.02 -45.60
#